data_AF-A0A7K0S1T5-F1
#
_entry.id   AF-A0A7K0S1T5-F1
#
_cell.length_a   1.000
_cell.length_b   1.000
_cell.length_c   1.000
_cell.angle_alpha   90.00
_cell.angle_beta   90.00
_cell.angle_gamma   90.00
#
_symmetry.space_group_name_H-M   'P 1'
#
loop_
_entity.id
_entity.type
_entity.pdbx_description
1 polymer ?
#
loop_
_entity_poly.entity_id
_entity_poly.type
_entity_poly.pdbx_seq_one_letter_code
_entity_poly.pdbx_strand_id
1 'polypeptide(L)'
;MSAEKPAGSEPGGEPVPLEDFVIITGVSGAGRSTAMEAFEDAGYFCVDNLPPEMIGGLVDVFLHEGSKVRRAAVVSDARGGEYFDQMSRVLDELAQASINYRVLFLDAADQELLTRYQET
;
A
#
# COMPACT_ATOMS: atom_id res chain seq x y z
N MET A 1 20.12 -42.48 -30.48
CA MET A 1 19.20 -41.37 -30.81
C MET A 1 19.16 -40.47 -29.60
N SER A 2 19.97 -39.42 -29.64
CA SER A 2 19.94 -38.32 -28.68
C SER A 2 18.72 -37.47 -29.02
N ALA A 3 17.81 -37.30 -28.07
CA ALA A 3 16.78 -36.29 -28.16
C ALA A 3 17.04 -35.30 -27.03
N GLU A 4 17.37 -34.09 -27.43
CA GLU A 4 17.60 -32.91 -26.60
C GLU A 4 16.45 -32.67 -25.64
N LYS A 5 16.85 -32.37 -24.40
CA LYS A 5 16.01 -31.72 -23.39
C LYS A 5 15.91 -30.24 -23.79
N PRO A 6 14.72 -29.63 -23.99
CA PRO A 6 14.66 -28.19 -24.04
C PRO A 6 14.85 -27.67 -22.62
N ALA A 7 16.02 -27.09 -22.38
CA ALA A 7 16.27 -26.20 -21.26
C ALA A 7 15.53 -24.89 -21.53
N GLY A 8 14.52 -24.63 -20.71
CA GLY A 8 13.74 -23.39 -20.73
C GLY A 8 13.10 -23.16 -19.37
N SER A 9 13.86 -23.41 -18.30
CA SER A 9 13.54 -22.94 -16.96
C SER A 9 14.53 -21.83 -16.67
N GLU A 10 14.06 -20.58 -16.63
CA GLU A 10 14.71 -19.54 -15.84
C GLU A 10 14.06 -19.56 -14.44
N PRO A 11 14.68 -20.22 -13.44
CA PRO A 11 14.27 -20.01 -12.06
C PRO A 11 15.22 -18.98 -11.41
N GLY A 12 14.67 -18.04 -10.65
CA GLY A 12 15.46 -17.32 -9.64
C GLY A 12 15.61 -15.83 -9.86
N GLY A 13 14.52 -15.08 -9.71
CA GLY A 13 14.63 -13.90 -8.84
C GLY A 13 14.33 -14.40 -7.43
N GLU A 14 15.26 -14.24 -6.47
CA GLU A 14 14.91 -14.44 -5.06
C GLU A 14 13.64 -13.62 -4.74
N PRO A 15 12.71 -14.14 -3.92
CA PRO A 15 11.57 -13.36 -3.47
C PRO A 15 12.09 -12.06 -2.90
N VAL A 16 11.78 -10.98 -3.59
CA VAL A 16 12.29 -9.67 -3.23
C VAL A 16 11.44 -9.20 -2.06
N PRO A 17 12.01 -8.96 -0.87
CA PRO A 17 11.23 -8.54 0.27
C PRO A 17 10.54 -7.21 -0.04
N LEU A 18 9.33 -7.04 0.49
CA LEU A 18 8.65 -5.74 0.52
C LEU A 18 9.51 -4.79 1.36
N GLU A 19 10.17 -3.84 0.70
CA GLU A 19 11.17 -2.95 1.30
C GLU A 19 10.53 -1.77 2.03
N ASP A 20 9.39 -1.29 1.51
CA ASP A 20 8.68 -0.14 2.04
C ASP A 20 7.18 -0.26 1.77
N PHE A 21 6.39 -0.20 2.85
CA PHE A 21 4.94 -0.23 2.80
C PHE A 21 4.37 1.04 3.44
N VAL A 22 3.66 1.85 2.68
CA VAL A 22 3.11 3.12 3.16
C VAL A 22 1.60 3.03 3.23
N ILE A 23 1.04 3.30 4.41
CA ILE A 23 -0.39 3.47 4.61
C ILE A 23 -0.66 4.98 4.63
N ILE A 24 -1.38 5.46 3.62
CA ILE A 24 -1.81 6.84 3.49
C ILE A 24 -3.23 6.94 4.05
N THR A 25 -3.43 7.86 4.98
CA THR A 25 -4.76 8.16 5.52
C THR A 25 -4.87 9.66 5.78
N GLY A 26 -6.04 10.16 6.13
CA GLY A 26 -6.20 11.60 6.34
C GLY A 26 -7.58 12.14 6.01
N VAL A 27 -7.76 13.44 6.26
CA VAL A 27 -9.03 14.14 6.07
C VAL A 27 -9.42 14.16 4.59
N SER A 28 -10.71 14.07 4.29
CA SER A 28 -11.21 14.21 2.92
C SER A 28 -10.82 15.58 2.35
N GLY A 29 -10.21 15.60 1.16
CA GLY A 29 -9.69 16.82 0.54
C GLY A 29 -8.29 17.27 1.00
N ALA A 30 -7.63 16.52 1.89
CA ALA A 30 -6.26 16.80 2.33
C ALA A 30 -5.17 16.46 1.29
N GLY A 31 -5.56 16.08 0.05
CA GLY A 31 -4.61 15.77 -1.03
C GLY A 31 -4.17 14.32 -1.11
N ARG A 32 -4.97 13.35 -0.65
CA ARG A 32 -4.69 11.91 -0.78
C ARG A 32 -4.39 11.47 -2.21
N SER A 33 -5.14 11.98 -3.18
CA SER A 33 -4.92 11.70 -4.62
C SER A 33 -3.56 12.24 -5.09
N THR A 34 -3.21 13.47 -4.73
CA THR A 34 -1.90 14.06 -5.07
C THR A 34 -0.74 13.31 -4.40
N ALA A 35 -0.92 12.86 -3.16
CA ALA A 35 0.07 12.01 -2.51
C ALA A 35 0.23 10.68 -3.25
N MET A 36 -0.88 10.08 -3.71
CA MET A 36 -0.84 8.84 -4.49
C MET A 36 -0.07 9.01 -5.79
N GLU A 37 -0.35 10.06 -6.56
CA GLU A 37 0.39 10.39 -7.80
C GLU A 37 1.90 10.51 -7.54
N ALA A 38 2.29 11.16 -6.43
CA ALA A 38 3.70 11.28 -6.06
C ALA A 38 4.35 9.92 -5.71
N PHE A 39 3.60 9.00 -5.10
CA PHE A 39 4.08 7.64 -4.82
C PHE A 39 4.17 6.80 -6.10
N GLU A 40 3.21 6.92 -7.02
CA GLU A 40 3.25 6.29 -8.35
C GLU A 40 4.50 6.73 -9.12
N ASP A 41 4.76 8.04 -9.18
CA ASP A 41 5.95 8.62 -9.81
C ASP A 41 7.25 8.14 -9.15
N ALA A 42 7.23 7.89 -7.84
CA ALA A 42 8.35 7.31 -7.11
C ALA A 42 8.53 5.78 -7.33
N GLY A 43 7.63 5.16 -8.10
CA GLY A 43 7.65 3.74 -8.46
C GLY A 43 7.10 2.83 -7.36
N TYR A 44 6.09 3.28 -6.62
CA TYR A 44 5.31 2.46 -5.68
C TYR A 44 4.13 1.82 -6.39
N PHE A 45 3.79 0.60 -5.98
CA PHE A 45 2.51 0.00 -6.30
C PHE A 45 1.41 0.66 -5.46
N CYS A 46 0.50 1.36 -6.11
CA CYS A 46 -0.48 2.21 -5.44
C CYS A 46 -1.88 1.59 -5.47
N VAL A 47 -2.56 1.59 -4.32
CA VAL A 47 -3.94 1.11 -4.18
C VAL A 47 -4.76 2.14 -3.43
N ASP A 48 -5.79 2.68 -4.06
CA ASP A 48 -6.69 3.65 -3.43
C ASP A 48 -7.92 2.99 -2.82
N ASN A 49 -8.51 3.65 -1.82
CA ASN A 49 -9.78 3.32 -1.18
C ASN A 49 -9.85 1.86 -0.65
N LEU A 50 -8.76 1.40 -0.03
CA LEU A 50 -8.66 0.04 0.51
C LEU A 50 -9.17 -0.01 1.96
N PRO A 51 -10.18 -0.83 2.28
CA PRO A 51 -10.61 -1.08 3.66
C PRO A 51 -9.45 -1.64 4.50
N PRO A 52 -9.32 -1.26 5.79
CA PRO A 52 -8.25 -1.75 6.66
C PRO A 52 -8.16 -3.29 6.70
N GLU A 53 -9.30 -3.96 6.82
CA GLU A 53 -9.41 -5.43 6.82
C GLU A 53 -8.82 -6.13 5.57
N MET A 54 -8.67 -5.42 4.45
CA MET A 54 -8.10 -5.98 3.22
C MET A 54 -6.58 -5.77 3.10
N ILE A 55 -5.98 -4.95 3.96
CA ILE A 55 -4.55 -4.62 3.90
C ILE A 55 -3.69 -5.86 4.13
N GLY A 56 -4.03 -6.69 5.12
CA GLY A 56 -3.27 -7.91 5.43
C GLY A 56 -3.22 -8.87 4.24
N GLY A 57 -4.37 -9.15 3.62
CA GLY A 57 -4.43 -10.02 2.44
C GLY A 57 -3.70 -9.44 1.22
N LEU A 58 -3.69 -8.12 1.04
CA LEU A 58 -2.90 -7.48 -0.01
C LEU A 58 -1.39 -7.66 0.23
N VAL A 59 -0.97 -7.52 1.48
CA VAL A 59 0.42 -7.71 1.88
C VAL A 59 0.86 -9.16 1.69
N ASP A 60 0.01 -10.14 2.01
CA ASP A 60 0.28 -11.55 1.72
C ASP A 60 0.54 -11.80 0.23
N VAL A 61 -0.21 -11.13 -0.65
CA VAL A 61 0.03 -11.20 -2.11
C VAL A 61 1.39 -10.60 -2.48
N PHE A 62 1.79 -9.49 -1.84
CA PHE A 62 3.10 -8.89 -2.10
C PHE A 62 4.27 -9.72 -1.59
N LEU A 63 4.07 -10.49 -0.53
CA LEU A 63 5.06 -11.40 0.04
C LEU A 63 5.12 -12.76 -0.67
N HIS A 64 4.12 -13.08 -1.51
CA HIS A 64 4.10 -14.34 -2.24
C HIS A 64 5.32 -14.47 -3.16
N GLU A 65 5.86 -15.70 -3.26
CA GLU A 65 6.98 -16.01 -4.13
C GLU A 65 6.67 -15.63 -5.59
N GLY A 66 7.57 -14.88 -6.23
CA GLY A 66 7.38 -14.35 -7.59
C GLY A 66 6.68 -12.98 -7.67
N SER A 67 6.23 -12.42 -6.55
CA SER A 67 5.85 -11.01 -6.47
C SER A 67 7.04 -10.12 -6.85
N LYS A 68 6.75 -9.09 -7.66
CA LYS A 68 7.74 -8.07 -8.07
C LYS A 68 7.53 -6.74 -7.34
N VAL A 69 6.59 -6.68 -6.41
CA VAL A 69 6.24 -5.47 -5.67
C VAL A 69 7.26 -5.28 -4.55
N ARG A 70 8.13 -4.28 -4.71
CA ARG A 70 9.14 -3.91 -3.69
C ARG A 70 8.68 -2.81 -2.77
N ARG A 71 7.84 -1.91 -3.29
CA ARG A 71 7.37 -0.70 -2.60
C ARG A 71 5.90 -0.55 -2.91
N ALA A 72 5.07 -0.33 -1.89
CA ALA A 72 3.64 -0.18 -2.05
C ALA A 72 3.09 0.94 -1.17
N ALA A 73 2.10 1.65 -1.70
CA ALA A 73 1.38 2.71 -1.01
C ALA A 73 -0.12 2.41 -1.08
N VAL A 74 -0.78 2.37 0.07
CA VAL A 74 -2.21 2.08 0.15
C VAL A 74 -2.92 3.26 0.80
N VAL A 75 -3.96 3.79 0.17
CA VAL A 75 -4.85 4.74 0.83
C VAL A 75 -5.93 3.95 1.55
N SER A 76 -6.02 4.15 2.86
CA SER A 76 -7.05 3.56 3.69
C SER A 76 -7.69 4.63 4.57
N ASP A 77 -9.01 4.63 4.59
CA ASP A 77 -9.79 5.61 5.34
C ASP A 77 -10.19 5.01 6.70
N ALA A 78 -9.54 5.47 7.77
CA ALA A 78 -9.88 5.08 9.13
C ALA A 78 -10.95 6.04 9.69
N ARG A 79 -12.17 5.99 9.15
CA ARG A 79 -13.31 6.72 9.74
C ARG A 79 -13.64 6.07 11.07
N GLY A 80 -13.63 6.82 12.17
CA GLY A 80 -13.59 6.28 13.54
C GLY A 80 -14.62 5.18 13.91
N GLY A 81 -14.41 4.55 15.06
CA GLY A 81 -15.15 3.34 15.47
C GLY A 81 -14.42 2.09 15.01
N GLU A 82 -15.16 1.12 14.43
CA GLU A 82 -14.62 -0.20 14.09
C GLU A 82 -13.41 -0.16 13.13
N TYR A 83 -13.35 0.80 12.20
CA TYR A 83 -12.21 0.91 11.26
C TYR A 83 -10.90 1.29 11.94
N PHE A 84 -10.94 2.02 13.07
CA PHE A 84 -9.73 2.37 13.82
C PHE A 84 -9.15 1.15 14.53
N ASP A 85 -10.02 0.33 15.14
CA ASP A 85 -9.61 -0.92 15.77
C ASP A 85 -9.06 -1.92 14.75
N GLN A 86 -9.68 -2.00 13.57
CA GLN A 86 -9.19 -2.82 12.47
C GLN A 86 -7.83 -2.35 11.96
N MET A 87 -7.66 -1.04 11.73
CA MET A 87 -6.37 -0.47 11.34
C MET A 87 -5.30 -0.80 12.37
N SER A 88 -5.59 -0.65 13.67
CA SER A 88 -4.65 -0.97 14.74
C SER A 88 -4.20 -2.44 14.68
N ARG A 89 -5.13 -3.38 14.47
CA ARG A 89 -4.80 -4.81 14.31
C ARG A 89 -3.91 -5.06 13.10
N VAL A 90 -4.20 -4.42 11.97
CA VAL A 90 -3.37 -4.54 10.77
C VAL A 90 -1.95 -4.06 11.05
N LEU A 91 -1.77 -2.91 11.70
CA LEU A 91 -0.44 -2.40 12.05
C LEU A 91 0.32 -3.40 12.95
N ASP A 92 -0.37 -3.99 13.93
CA ASP A 92 0.21 -5.02 14.80
C ASP A 92 0.63 -6.28 14.03
N GLU A 93 -0.18 -6.72 13.07
CA GLU A 93 0.12 -7.85 12.19
C GLU A 93 1.35 -7.58 11.30
N LEU A 94 1.43 -6.39 10.70
CA LEU A 94 2.58 -5.96 9.90
C LEU A 94 3.86 -5.92 10.75
N ALA A 95 3.76 -5.41 11.98
CA ALA A 95 4.88 -5.38 12.92
C ALA A 95 5.34 -6.79 13.31
N GLN A 96 4.40 -7.70 13.59
CA GLN A 96 4.70 -9.11 13.91
C GLN A 96 5.35 -9.85 12.73
N ALA A 97 4.93 -9.53 11.51
CA ALA A 97 5.52 -10.06 10.28
C ALA A 97 6.89 -9.43 9.94
N SER A 98 7.41 -8.53 10.79
CA SER A 98 8.67 -7.80 10.57
C SER A 98 8.69 -7.00 9.26
N ILE A 99 7.51 -6.54 8.81
CA ILE A 99 7.36 -5.72 7.62
C ILE A 99 7.63 -4.28 8.00
N ASN A 100 8.52 -3.63 7.25
CA ASN A 100 8.81 -2.23 7.44
C ASN A 100 7.67 -1.39 6.84
N TYR A 101 6.88 -0.75 7.69
CA TYR A 101 5.76 0.09 7.27
C TYR A 101 5.84 1.52 7.82
N ARG A 102 5.18 2.44 7.13
CA ARG A 102 5.04 3.84 7.51
C ARG A 102 3.59 4.27 7.38
N VAL A 103 3.13 5.10 8.30
CA VAL A 103 1.80 5.72 8.22
C VAL A 103 1.97 7.19 7.89
N LEU A 104 1.37 7.63 6.78
CA LEU A 104 1.30 9.01 6.35
C LEU A 104 -0.11 9.54 6.62
N PHE A 105 -0.25 10.47 7.57
CA PHE A 105 -1.49 11.18 7.83
C PHE A 105 -1.48 12.53 7.11
N LEU A 106 -2.42 12.73 6.18
CA LEU A 106 -2.63 14.00 5.49
C LEU A 106 -3.72 14.80 6.19
N ASP A 107 -3.36 16.00 6.62
CA ASP A 107 -4.26 16.94 7.27
C ASP A 107 -4.41 18.22 6.42
N ALA A 108 -5.54 18.89 6.56
CA ALA A 108 -5.80 20.17 5.93
C ALA A 108 -6.74 21.00 6.81
N ALA A 109 -6.48 22.31 6.90
CA ALA A 109 -7.36 23.21 7.63
C ALA A 109 -8.75 23.25 6.98
N ASP A 110 -9.81 23.25 7.79
CA ASP A 110 -11.21 23.26 7.33
C ASP A 110 -11.50 24.39 6.32
N GLN A 111 -10.82 25.54 6.48
CA GLN A 111 -10.98 26.70 5.62
C GLN A 111 -10.42 26.46 4.20
N GLU A 112 -9.35 25.67 4.06
CA GLU A 112 -8.78 25.25 2.78
C GLU A 112 -9.65 24.16 2.11
N LEU A 113 -10.27 23.28 2.90
CA LEU A 113 -11.19 22.26 2.40
C LEU A 113 -12.45 22.88 1.79
N LEU A 114 -13.00 23.91 2.44
CA LEU A 114 -14.16 24.67 1.95
C LEU A 114 -13.87 25.42 0.64
N THR A 115 -12.66 25.98 0.49
CA THR A 115 -12.25 26.65 -0.75
C THR A 115 -12.10 25.67 -1.90
N ARG A 116 -11.47 24.50 -1.68
CA ARG A 116 -11.36 23.46 -2.72
C ARG A 116 -12.70 22.85 -3.14
N TYR A 117 -13.66 22.73 -2.23
CA TYR A 117 -15.00 22.23 -2.56
C TYR A 117 -15.80 23.21 -3.43
N GLN A 118 -15.45 24.50 -3.44
CA GLN A 118 -16.14 25.53 -4.23
C GLN A 118 -15.55 25.72 -5.64
N GLU A 119 -14.38 25.15 -5.94
CA GLU A 119 -13.73 25.26 -7.26
C GLU A 119 -14.07 24.10 -8.21
N THR A 120 -14.99 23.20 -7.86
CA THR A 120 -15.55 22.15 -8.74
C THR A 120 -17.04 22.32 -8.93
#